data_AF-A0A961HNT5-F1
#
_entry.id   AF-A0A961HNT5-F1
#
_cell.length_a   1.000
_cell.length_b   1.000
_cell.length_c   1.000
_cell.angle_alpha   90.00
_cell.angle_beta   90.00
_cell.angle_gamma   90.00
#
_symmetry.space_group_name_H-M   'P 1'
#
loop_
_entity.id
_entity.type
_entity.pdbx_description
1 polymer ?
#
loop_
_entity_poly.entity_id
_entity_poly.type
_entity_poly.pdbx_seq_one_letter_code
_entity_poly.pdbx_strand_id
1 'polypeptide(L)' 'QRGTHFHPGDNVGRGGDDTLFALADGKVEFGTKRGRRVVNVVAGE' A
#
# COMPACT_ATOMS: atom_id res chain seq x y z
N GLN A 1 -5.82 2.19 9.05
CA GLN A 1 -6.77 3.27 8.63
C GLN A 1 -8.17 2.85 9.08
N ARG A 2 -9.16 3.74 9.23
CA ARG A 2 -10.55 3.31 9.49
C ARG A 2 -11.28 3.19 8.16
N GLY A 3 -11.34 1.99 7.59
CA GLY A 3 -11.78 1.75 6.21
C GLY A 3 -10.64 1.85 5.18
N THR A 4 -10.93 1.60 3.90
CA THR A 4 -9.94 1.49 2.81
C THR A 4 -9.78 2.77 1.97
N HIS A 5 -9.38 3.86 2.62
CA HIS A 5 -9.09 5.12 1.92
C HIS A 5 -7.91 4.99 0.94
N PHE A 6 -6.91 4.20 1.35
CA PHE A 6 -5.84 3.66 0.51
C PHE A 6 -5.95 2.13 0.45
N HIS A 7 -5.60 1.58 -0.69
CA HIS A 7 -5.65 0.15 -0.96
C HIS A 7 -4.22 -0.41 -1.05
N PRO A 8 -4.01 -1.68 -0.66
CA PRO A 8 -2.73 -2.34 -0.84
C PRO A 8 -2.42 -2.42 -2.34
N GLY A 9 -1.24 -1.92 -2.70
CA GLY A 9 -0.62 -2.09 -4.01
C GLY A 9 0.50 -3.13 -3.92
N ASP A 10 1.55 -2.95 -4.71
CA ASP A 10 2.65 -3.91 -4.79
C ASP A 10 3.48 -3.90 -3.49
N ASN A 11 3.81 -5.07 -2.96
CA ASN A 11 4.55 -5.27 -1.71
C ASN A 11 3.91 -4.62 -0.45
N VAL A 12 2.59 -4.43 -0.46
CA VAL A 12 1.85 -3.91 0.70
C VAL A 12 0.75 -4.88 1.10
N GLY A 13 0.74 -5.26 2.37
CA GLY A 13 -0.32 -6.05 3.00
C GLY A 13 -1.36 -5.16 3.70
N ARG A 14 -2.52 -5.74 4.02
CA ARG A 14 -3.57 -5.10 4.82
C ARG A 14 -3.96 -5.99 6.00
N GLY A 15 -3.90 -5.46 7.21
CA GLY A 15 -4.36 -6.10 8.43
C GLY A 15 -5.89 -6.17 8.52
N GLY A 16 -6.40 -6.93 9.49
CA GLY A 16 -7.84 -7.06 9.73
C GLY A 16 -8.53 -5.75 10.16
N ASP A 17 -7.76 -4.82 10.72
CA ASP A 17 -8.17 -3.47 11.13
C ASP A 17 -7.96 -2.41 10.02
N ASP A 18 -7.78 -2.85 8.77
CA ASP A 18 -7.43 -2.05 7.60
C ASP A 18 -6.06 -1.34 7.65
N THR A 19 -5.20 -1.61 8.65
CA THR A 19 -3.84 -1.06 8.67
C THR A 19 -3.00 -1.62 7.52
N LEU A 20 -2.30 -0.75 6.78
CA LEU A 20 -1.38 -1.18 5.71
C LEU A 20 0.03 -1.38 6.27
N PHE A 21 0.73 -2.41 5.81
CA PHE A 21 2.10 -2.71 6.21
C PHE A 21 2.94 -3.21 5.03
N ALA A 22 4.25 -3.00 5.07
CA ALA A 22 5.17 -3.44 4.02
C ALA A 22 5.38 -4.96 4.08
N LEU A 23 5.43 -5.61 2.92
CA LEU A 23 5.78 -7.03 2.76
C LEU A 23 7.24 -7.21 2.31
N ALA A 24 7.88 -6.14 1.86
CA ALA A 24 9.28 -6.11 1.45
C ALA A 24 9.88 -4.73 1.80
N ASP A 25 11.20 -4.68 1.92
CA ASP A 25 11.94 -3.43 2.11
C ASP A 25 11.95 -2.60 0.83
N GLY A 26 11.97 -1.27 0.98
CA GLY A 26 12.00 -0.36 -0.16
C GLY A 26 11.53 1.04 0.18
N LYS A 27 11.18 1.81 -0.86
CA LYS A 27 10.64 3.16 -0.76
C LYS A 27 9.12 3.12 -1.00
N VAL A 28 8.38 3.92 -0.24
CA VAL A 28 6.92 4.02 -0.39
C VAL A 28 6.59 4.84 -1.64
N GLU A 29 5.69 4.34 -2.46
CA GLU A 29 5.13 5.03 -3.61
C GLU A 29 3.61 5.11 -3.51
N PHE A 30 3.04 6.31 -3.64
CA PHE A 30 1.60 6.50 -3.74
C PHE A 30 1.18 6.51 -5.20
N GLY A 31 0.13 5.76 -5.54
CA GLY A 31 -0.38 5.66 -6.91
C GLY A 31 -1.89 5.61 -6.99
N THR A 32 -2.40 5.44 -8.21
CA THR A 32 -3.82 5.20 -8.47
C THR A 32 -3.99 3.98 -9.37
N LYS A 33 -4.84 3.02 -8.96
CA LYS A 33 -5.14 1.81 -9.74
C LYS A 33 -6.65 1.64 -9.84
N ARG A 34 -7.18 1.57 -11.07
CA ARG A 34 -8.64 1.47 -11.35
C ARG A 34 -9.47 2.49 -10.57
N GLY A 35 -9.00 3.75 -10.53
CA GLY A 35 -9.67 4.85 -9.84
C GLY A 35 -9.55 4.84 -8.31
N ARG A 36 -8.71 3.97 -7.72
CA ARG A 36 -8.52 3.88 -6.27
C ARG A 36 -7.13 4.31 -5.83
N ARG A 37 -7.09 5.02 -4.69
CA ARG A 37 -5.92 5.30 -3.84
C ARG A 37 -5.10 4.02 -3.60
N VAL A 38 -3.87 3.83 -4.10
CA VAL A 38 -3.02 2.68 -3.74
C VAL A 38 -1.69 3.10 -3.13
N VAL A 39 -1.11 2.23 -2.29
CA VAL A 39 0.24 2.37 -1.74
C VAL A 39 1.06 1.16 -2.16
N ASN A 40 2.22 1.40 -2.76
CA ASN A 40 3.21 0.39 -3.14
C ASN A 40 4.48 0.55 -2.29
N VAL A 41 5.26 -0.52 -2.20
CA VAL A 41 6.68 -0.45 -1.84
C VAL A 41 7.50 -0.91 -3.04
N VAL A 42 8.35 -0.02 -3.54
CA VAL A 42 9.25 -0.27 -4.68
C VAL A 42 10.68 -0.44 -4.18
N ALA A 43 11.48 -1.28 -4.85
CA ALA A 43 12.89 -1.43 -4.51
C ALA A 43 13.58 -0.06 -4.54
N GLY A 44 14.23 0.30 -3.44
CA GLY A 44 15.03 1.51 -3.40
C GLY A 44 16.36 1.25 -4.09
N GLU A 45 16.68 2.03 -5.11
CA GLU A 45 18.08 2.24 -5.50
C GLU A 45 18.84 2.96 -4.39
#